data_AF-A0A7U9X426-F1
#
_entry.id   AF-A0A7U9X426-F1
#
_cell.length_a   1.000
_cell.length_b   1.000
_cell.length_c   1.000
_cell.angle_alpha   90.00
_cell.angle_beta   90.00
_cell.angle_gamma   90.00
#
_symmetry.space_group_name_H-M   'P 1'
#
loop_
_entity.id
_entity.type
_entity.pdbx_description
1 polymer ?
#
loop_
_entity_poly.entity_id
_entity_poly.type
_entity_poly.pdbx_seq_one_letter_code
_entity_poly.pdbx_strand_id
1 'polypeptide(L)'
;MCQFKSGIILRNRVVLTPDGNESHTDLLNQLGMEDNYMNASKAFVKAELIPKHGNRAADASEWTYRADQDIVPDWYETNAGRYEMEFRNAVRDYMHKRICVICNRAWTVMKTDETGTYYLMDGSLGKSEFGESNNYADSYVRRNLNNSDLARDLREEFGERLSPIRTNLLSLDGLKDYGEVDGDILAIPTLDLYRECREHILNSDGRWWLATPNSTPSGCSSGCVHYVDAGGDVDYDWCDAFGAVRPFFILPS
;
A
#
# COMPACT_ATOMS: atom_id res chain seq x y z
N MET A 1 -13.05 -12.20 -5.30
CA MET A 1 -11.69 -11.68 -5.12
C MET A 1 -11.45 -11.57 -3.63
N CYS A 2 -10.43 -12.24 -3.11
CA CYS A 2 -10.13 -12.30 -1.68
C CYS A 2 -9.82 -10.90 -1.12
N GLN A 3 -10.13 -10.68 0.15
CA GLN A 3 -9.97 -9.39 0.81
C GLN A 3 -8.73 -9.37 1.71
N PHE A 4 -8.12 -8.19 1.85
CA PHE A 4 -7.02 -8.01 2.77
C PHE A 4 -7.55 -8.00 4.22
N LYS A 5 -6.95 -8.72 5.18
CA LYS A 5 -5.85 -9.68 5.06
C LYS A 5 -6.37 -11.12 5.00
N SER A 6 -5.93 -11.90 4.02
CA SER A 6 -6.33 -13.30 3.83
C SER A 6 -5.34 -14.30 4.44
N GLY A 7 -5.81 -15.52 4.69
CA GLY A 7 -4.95 -16.63 5.08
C GLY A 7 -5.71 -17.95 5.24
N ILE A 8 -4.93 -18.99 5.57
CA ILE A 8 -5.40 -20.34 5.83
C ILE A 8 -5.18 -20.66 7.30
N ILE A 9 -6.25 -21.02 8.00
CA ILE A 9 -6.22 -21.57 9.35
C ILE A 9 -6.11 -23.08 9.24
N LEU A 10 -5.06 -23.64 9.84
CA LEU A 10 -4.88 -25.07 10.07
C LEU A 10 -5.08 -25.36 11.54
N ARG A 11 -5.35 -26.62 11.87
CA ARG A 11 -5.62 -27.04 13.26
C ARG A 11 -4.53 -26.62 14.27
N ASN A 12 -3.29 -26.51 13.81
CA ASN A 12 -2.11 -26.22 14.64
C ASN A 12 -1.42 -24.88 14.35
N ARG A 13 -1.82 -24.13 13.31
CA ARG A 13 -1.18 -22.86 12.94
C ARG A 13 -2.03 -22.05 11.98
N VAL A 14 -1.72 -20.76 11.89
CA VAL A 14 -2.23 -19.86 10.84
C VAL A 14 -1.12 -19.59 9.83
N VAL A 15 -1.47 -19.58 8.54
CA VAL A 15 -0.57 -19.15 7.46
C VAL A 15 -1.25 -18.01 6.73
N LEU A 16 -0.63 -16.83 6.71
CA LEU A 16 -1.15 -15.67 5.98
C LEU A 16 -0.69 -15.70 4.53
N THR A 17 -1.47 -15.06 3.66
CA THR A 17 -1.10 -14.83 2.26
C THR A 17 0.15 -13.96 2.13
N PRO A 18 0.98 -14.15 1.09
CA PRO A 18 2.11 -13.27 0.82
C PRO A 18 1.65 -11.86 0.40
N ASP A 19 2.57 -10.89 0.37
CA ASP A 19 2.25 -9.53 -0.04
C ASP A 19 1.90 -9.46 -1.53
N GLY A 20 0.93 -8.62 -1.89
CA GLY A 20 0.48 -8.44 -3.26
C GLY A 20 -0.34 -9.60 -3.83
N ASN A 21 -0.52 -10.71 -3.09
CA ASN A 21 -1.36 -11.82 -3.50
C ASN A 21 -2.20 -12.35 -2.34
N GLU A 22 -3.45 -11.92 -2.27
CA GLU A 22 -4.42 -12.35 -1.25
C GLU A 22 -5.17 -13.66 -1.62
N SER A 23 -4.78 -14.36 -2.68
CA SER A 23 -5.45 -15.59 -3.16
C SER A 23 -5.31 -16.75 -2.18
N HIS A 24 -6.45 -17.25 -1.66
CA HIS A 24 -6.46 -18.51 -0.90
C HIS A 24 -6.03 -19.70 -1.75
N THR A 25 -6.42 -19.74 -3.03
CA THR A 25 -6.08 -20.83 -3.95
C THR A 25 -4.57 -20.93 -4.13
N ASP A 26 -3.88 -19.82 -4.34
CA ASP A 26 -2.43 -19.82 -4.51
C ASP A 26 -1.72 -20.22 -3.22
N LEU A 27 -2.23 -19.76 -2.07
CA LEU A 27 -1.68 -20.16 -0.77
C LEU A 27 -1.90 -21.64 -0.48
N LEU A 28 -3.05 -22.21 -0.82
CA LEU A 28 -3.32 -23.65 -0.70
C LEU A 28 -2.38 -24.46 -1.60
N ASN A 29 -2.18 -24.03 -2.85
CA ASN A 29 -1.23 -24.64 -3.77
C ASN A 29 0.21 -24.61 -3.23
N GLN A 30 0.66 -23.49 -2.65
CA GLN A 30 1.97 -23.38 -2.00
C GLN A 30 2.11 -24.31 -0.79
N LEU A 31 1.00 -24.57 -0.08
CA LEU A 31 0.95 -25.51 1.03
C LEU A 31 0.79 -26.97 0.58
N GLY A 32 0.69 -27.24 -0.72
CA GLY A 32 0.46 -28.58 -1.27
C GLY A 32 -0.92 -29.15 -0.93
N MET A 33 -1.92 -28.28 -0.77
CA MET A 33 -3.30 -28.65 -0.44
C MET A 33 -4.24 -28.31 -1.59
N GLU A 34 -5.13 -29.24 -1.91
CA GLU A 34 -6.18 -29.01 -2.91
C GLU A 34 -7.39 -28.33 -2.28
N ASP A 35 -7.94 -27.31 -2.95
CA ASP A 35 -9.21 -26.69 -2.58
C ASP A 35 -10.39 -27.55 -3.05
N ASN A 36 -10.76 -28.54 -2.24
CA ASN A 36 -11.87 -29.45 -2.50
C ASN A 36 -12.72 -29.67 -1.24
N TYR A 37 -13.94 -30.21 -1.42
CA TYR A 37 -14.90 -30.43 -0.33
C TYR A 37 -14.33 -31.28 0.83
N MET A 38 -13.53 -32.31 0.51
CA MET A 38 -12.94 -33.20 1.52
C MET A 38 -11.92 -32.47 2.39
N ASN A 39 -11.11 -31.59 1.80
CA ASN A 39 -10.12 -30.81 2.53
C ASN A 39 -10.77 -29.62 3.26
N ALA A 40 -11.70 -28.90 2.65
CA ALA A 40 -12.43 -27.81 3.29
C ALA A 40 -13.20 -28.28 4.54
N SER A 41 -13.70 -29.52 4.54
CA SER A 41 -14.41 -30.12 5.69
C SER A 41 -13.50 -30.74 6.75
N LYS A 42 -12.17 -30.82 6.55
CA LYS A 42 -11.29 -31.56 7.48
C LYS A 42 -9.94 -30.90 7.77
N ALA A 43 -9.35 -30.24 6.79
CA ALA A 43 -7.94 -29.86 6.80
C ALA A 43 -7.73 -28.38 7.13
N PHE A 44 -8.56 -27.49 6.60
CA PHE A 44 -8.31 -26.05 6.68
C PHE A 44 -9.59 -25.20 6.75
N VAL A 45 -9.41 -23.94 7.14
CA VAL A 45 -10.40 -22.87 6.98
C VAL A 45 -9.77 -21.70 6.23
N LYS A 46 -10.37 -21.29 5.11
CA LYS A 46 -10.09 -20.02 4.44
C LYS A 46 -10.64 -18.89 5.30
N ALA A 47 -9.79 -17.94 5.67
CA ALA A 47 -10.18 -16.83 6.54
C ALA A 47 -9.68 -15.49 6.00
N GLU A 48 -10.40 -14.45 6.37
CA GLU A 48 -10.09 -13.06 6.05
C GLU A 48 -10.36 -12.18 7.27
N LEU A 49 -9.54 -11.15 7.46
CA LEU A 49 -9.73 -10.13 8.48
C LEU A 49 -9.70 -8.75 7.81
N ILE A 50 -10.87 -8.14 7.70
CA ILE A 50 -11.13 -7.02 6.79
C ILE A 50 -11.19 -5.71 7.58
N PRO A 51 -10.27 -4.75 7.32
CA PRO A 51 -10.32 -3.43 7.94
C PRO A 51 -11.58 -2.68 7.51
N LYS A 52 -12.26 -2.04 8.45
CA LYS A 52 -13.44 -1.22 8.15
C LYS A 52 -13.03 -0.08 7.22
N HIS A 53 -13.72 0.04 6.08
CA HIS A 53 -13.46 1.07 5.07
C HIS A 53 -12.00 1.11 4.58
N GLY A 54 -11.27 -0.01 4.61
CA GLY A 54 -9.86 -0.06 4.21
C GLY A 54 -8.90 0.57 5.22
N ASN A 55 -9.38 1.03 6.39
CA ASN A 55 -8.53 1.69 7.38
C ASN A 55 -7.67 0.68 8.15
N ARG A 56 -6.46 0.40 7.65
CA ARG A 56 -5.50 -0.49 8.32
C ARG A 56 -4.80 0.14 9.54
N ALA A 57 -5.03 1.42 9.82
CA ALA A 57 -4.55 2.08 11.04
C ALA A 57 -5.42 1.76 12.27
N ALA A 58 -6.67 1.35 12.07
CA ALA A 58 -7.56 0.96 13.15
C ALA A 58 -7.09 -0.35 13.80
N ASP A 59 -7.38 -0.53 15.08
CA ASP A 59 -7.05 -1.76 15.81
C ASP A 59 -7.66 -2.97 15.10
N ALA A 60 -6.85 -4.02 14.86
CA ALA A 60 -7.28 -5.25 14.19
C ALA A 60 -8.43 -5.99 14.92
N SER A 61 -8.67 -5.68 16.19
CA SER A 61 -9.85 -6.16 16.93
C SER A 61 -11.16 -5.57 16.40
N GLU A 62 -11.13 -4.39 15.79
CA GLU A 62 -12.31 -3.74 15.19
C GLU A 62 -12.61 -4.22 13.78
N TRP A 63 -11.70 -4.98 13.17
CA TRP A 63 -11.81 -5.49 11.81
C TRP A 63 -12.79 -6.67 11.75
N THR A 64 -13.46 -6.80 10.61
CA THR A 64 -14.46 -7.84 10.37
C THR A 64 -13.77 -9.15 10.03
N TYR A 65 -13.95 -10.16 10.87
CA TYR A 65 -13.50 -11.52 10.59
C TYR A 65 -14.53 -12.25 9.71
N ARG A 66 -14.05 -13.02 8.74
CA ARG A 66 -14.86 -13.87 7.87
C ARG A 66 -14.16 -15.20 7.65
N ALA A 67 -14.86 -16.30 7.93
CA ALA A 67 -14.52 -17.61 7.39
C ALA A 67 -15.12 -17.71 5.98
N ASP A 68 -14.28 -17.84 4.97
CA ASP A 68 -14.64 -17.79 3.54
C ASP A 68 -14.82 -19.20 2.94
N GLN A 69 -15.71 -19.99 3.52
CA GLN A 69 -16.08 -21.32 3.02
C GLN A 69 -17.44 -21.78 3.56
N ASP A 70 -18.19 -22.53 2.73
CA ASP A 70 -19.53 -23.03 3.07
C ASP A 70 -19.53 -24.18 4.08
N ILE A 71 -18.41 -24.90 4.18
CA ILE A 71 -18.21 -26.01 5.10
C ILE A 71 -16.90 -25.80 5.86
N VAL A 72 -16.92 -26.03 7.16
CA VAL A 72 -15.75 -25.94 8.05
C VAL A 72 -15.50 -27.28 8.73
N PRO A 73 -14.26 -27.56 9.16
CA PRO A 73 -13.98 -28.77 9.93
C PRO A 73 -14.60 -28.73 11.33
N ASP A 74 -15.01 -29.90 11.85
CA ASP A 74 -15.56 -30.05 13.21
C ASP A 74 -14.66 -29.43 14.28
N TRP A 75 -13.33 -29.54 14.11
CA TRP A 75 -12.36 -28.98 15.04
C TRP A 75 -12.42 -27.46 15.10
N TYR A 76 -12.79 -26.80 13.99
CA TYR A 76 -12.98 -25.36 13.92
C TYR A 76 -14.33 -24.98 14.52
N GLU A 77 -15.41 -25.64 14.11
CA GLU A 77 -16.77 -25.35 14.59
C GLU A 77 -16.86 -25.47 16.13
N THR A 78 -16.24 -26.51 16.69
CA THR A 78 -16.23 -26.75 18.15
C THR A 78 -15.54 -25.62 18.93
N ASN A 79 -14.64 -24.86 18.31
CA ASN A 79 -13.90 -23.79 18.99
C ASN A 79 -13.55 -22.61 18.08
N ALA A 80 -14.55 -22.11 17.35
CA ALA A 80 -14.34 -21.09 16.32
C ALA A 80 -13.69 -19.81 16.88
N GLY A 81 -14.09 -19.41 18.09
CA GLY A 81 -13.53 -18.23 18.76
C GLY A 81 -12.02 -18.31 19.04
N ARG A 82 -11.48 -19.51 19.34
CA ARG A 82 -10.03 -19.68 19.50
C ARG A 82 -9.30 -19.46 18.18
N TYR A 83 -9.76 -20.08 17.10
CA TYR A 83 -9.11 -19.99 15.80
C TYR A 83 -9.22 -18.60 15.18
N GLU A 84 -10.37 -17.93 15.34
CA GLU A 84 -10.51 -16.52 14.99
C GLU A 84 -9.47 -15.67 15.75
N MET A 85 -9.29 -15.90 17.05
CA MET A 85 -8.32 -15.16 17.85
C MET A 85 -6.87 -15.45 17.42
N GLU A 86 -6.53 -16.70 17.11
CA GLU A 86 -5.23 -17.08 16.54
C GLU A 86 -4.98 -16.37 15.21
N PHE A 87 -6.00 -16.29 14.34
CA PHE A 87 -5.92 -15.56 13.06
C PHE A 87 -5.73 -14.06 13.27
N ARG A 88 -6.52 -13.43 14.14
CA ARG A 88 -6.38 -12.01 14.50
C ARG A 88 -5.00 -11.69 15.07
N ASN A 89 -4.46 -12.56 15.91
CA ASN A 89 -3.11 -12.38 16.45
C ASN A 89 -2.04 -12.50 15.35
N ALA A 90 -2.16 -13.48 14.44
CA ALA A 90 -1.24 -13.59 13.31
C ALA A 90 -1.28 -12.34 12.42
N VAL A 91 -2.47 -11.80 12.14
CA VAL A 91 -2.62 -10.55 11.37
C VAL A 91 -2.05 -9.36 12.16
N ARG A 92 -2.30 -9.26 13.48
CA ARG A 92 -1.73 -8.19 14.31
C ARG A 92 -0.20 -8.21 14.28
N ASP A 93 0.41 -9.37 14.44
CA ASP A 93 1.87 -9.55 14.39
C ASP A 93 2.44 -9.20 13.00
N TYR A 94 1.71 -9.56 11.93
CA TYR A 94 2.05 -9.16 10.57
C TYR A 94 1.99 -7.64 10.39
N MET A 95 0.93 -7.00 10.87
CA MET A 95 0.74 -5.53 10.75
C MET A 95 1.75 -4.77 11.59
N HIS A 96 2.03 -5.18 12.83
CA HIS A 96 3.00 -4.53 13.72
C HIS A 96 4.41 -4.47 13.14
N LYS A 97 4.78 -5.42 12.28
CA LYS A 97 6.09 -5.45 11.62
C LYS A 97 6.18 -4.56 10.40
N ARG A 98 5.03 -4.13 9.85
CA ARG A 98 4.94 -3.47 8.53
C ARG A 98 4.40 -2.07 8.58
N ILE A 99 3.53 -1.79 9.54
CA ILE A 99 2.86 -0.50 9.67
C ILE A 99 3.23 0.14 11.01
N CYS A 100 3.58 1.42 10.95
CA CYS A 100 3.63 2.29 12.12
C CYS A 100 2.55 3.38 12.01
N VAL A 101 2.10 3.89 13.16
CA VAL A 101 1.14 4.99 13.23
C VAL A 101 1.89 6.27 13.56
N ILE A 102 1.83 7.26 12.67
CA ILE A 102 2.49 8.58 12.81
C ILE A 102 1.48 9.65 12.37
N CYS A 103 1.34 10.73 13.14
CA CYS A 103 0.31 11.76 12.95
C CYS A 103 -1.11 11.17 12.73
N ASN A 104 -1.50 10.14 13.50
CA ASN A 104 -2.78 9.42 13.36
C ASN A 104 -3.03 8.78 11.97
N ARG A 105 -1.97 8.48 11.21
CA ARG A 105 -2.03 7.78 9.93
C ARG A 105 -1.19 6.52 9.97
N ALA A 106 -1.62 5.49 9.24
CA ALA A 106 -0.82 4.28 9.02
C ALA A 106 0.21 4.49 7.91
N TRP A 107 1.44 4.05 8.17
CA TRP A 107 2.57 4.17 7.27
C TRP A 107 3.30 2.84 7.14
N THR A 108 3.57 2.44 5.90
CA THR A 108 4.41 1.30 5.57
C THR A 108 5.85 1.75 5.39
N VAL A 109 6.79 1.03 6.01
CA VAL A 109 8.22 1.23 5.75
C VAL A 109 8.56 0.67 4.37
N MET A 110 8.95 1.53 3.43
CA MET A 110 9.32 1.14 2.07
C MET A 110 10.75 0.62 1.98
N LYS A 111 11.68 1.35 2.59
CA LYS A 111 13.11 1.02 2.64
C LYS A 111 13.81 1.85 3.71
N THR A 112 15.03 1.47 4.04
CA THR A 112 15.96 2.27 4.85
C THR A 112 17.32 2.31 4.14
N ASP A 113 17.85 3.51 3.94
CA ASP A 113 19.17 3.73 3.35
C ASP A 113 19.96 4.82 4.12
N GLU A 114 21.02 5.36 3.53
CA GLU A 114 21.85 6.42 4.12
C GLU A 114 21.10 7.74 4.34
N THR A 115 20.03 8.00 3.58
CA THR A 115 19.15 9.17 3.75
C THR A 115 18.23 9.01 4.94
N GLY A 116 17.81 7.76 5.21
CA GLY A 116 16.92 7.43 6.30
C GLY A 116 15.92 6.33 5.95
N THR A 117 14.87 6.26 6.77
CA THR A 117 13.74 5.35 6.58
C THR A 117 12.61 6.06 5.85
N TYR A 118 12.13 5.42 4.78
CA TYR A 118 11.08 5.93 3.92
C TYR A 118 9.73 5.36 4.34
N TYR A 119 8.78 6.24 4.67
CA TYR A 119 7.46 5.88 5.16
C TYR A 119 6.41 6.24 4.11
N LEU A 120 5.78 5.25 3.47
CA LEU A 120 4.67 5.44 2.52
C LEU A 120 3.34 5.33 3.26
N MET A 121 2.44 6.26 3.03
CA MET A 121 1.10 6.18 3.61
C MET A 121 0.39 4.91 3.14
N ASP A 122 -0.20 4.14 4.05
CA ASP A 122 -0.95 2.94 3.68
C ASP A 122 -2.26 3.29 2.93
N GLY A 123 -2.92 4.38 3.33
CA GLY A 123 -4.06 4.98 2.63
C GLY A 123 -3.69 6.11 1.66
N SER A 124 -4.59 7.07 1.48
CA SER A 124 -4.35 8.28 0.68
C SER A 124 -4.90 9.53 1.35
N LEU A 125 -4.45 10.70 0.91
CA LEU A 125 -4.99 11.99 1.33
C LEU A 125 -6.28 12.39 0.59
N GLY A 126 -6.81 11.49 -0.23
CA GLY A 126 -7.95 11.74 -1.11
C GLY A 126 -7.58 11.59 -2.58
N LYS A 127 -8.53 11.92 -3.45
CA LYS A 127 -8.37 11.87 -4.90
C LYS A 127 -8.23 13.28 -5.47
N SER A 128 -7.37 13.43 -6.46
CA SER A 128 -7.14 14.68 -7.16
C SER A 128 -6.79 14.41 -8.62
N GLU A 129 -7.08 15.38 -9.47
CA GLU A 129 -6.34 15.53 -10.73
C GLU A 129 -4.85 15.66 -10.45
N PHE A 130 -4.02 15.20 -11.38
CA PHE A 130 -2.59 15.38 -11.24
C PHE A 130 -2.22 16.86 -11.38
N GLY A 131 -2.65 17.50 -12.47
CA GLY A 131 -2.37 18.90 -12.78
C GLY A 131 -2.76 19.28 -14.21
N GLU A 132 -2.48 20.53 -14.60
CA GLU A 132 -2.66 20.99 -15.98
C GLU A 132 -1.69 20.33 -16.98
N SER A 133 -0.62 19.71 -16.48
CA SER A 133 0.33 18.91 -17.23
C SER A 133 0.80 17.73 -16.39
N ASN A 134 1.60 16.83 -16.98
CA ASN A 134 2.24 15.72 -16.28
C ASN A 134 3.51 16.10 -15.50
N ASN A 135 3.87 17.38 -15.44
CA ASN A 135 5.01 17.85 -14.65
C ASN A 135 4.66 17.87 -13.16
N TYR A 136 5.36 17.08 -12.34
CA TYR A 136 5.12 17.05 -10.90
C TYR A 136 5.45 18.40 -10.22
N ALA A 137 6.42 19.16 -10.75
CA ALA A 137 6.95 20.37 -10.11
C ALA A 137 5.89 21.46 -9.90
N ASP A 138 4.96 21.61 -10.84
CA ASP A 138 3.85 22.57 -10.85
C ASP A 138 2.46 21.93 -10.63
N SER A 139 2.43 20.60 -10.45
CA SER A 139 1.22 19.80 -10.25
C SER A 139 0.34 20.27 -9.08
N TYR A 140 -0.96 19.98 -9.20
CA TYR A 140 -1.91 20.16 -8.10
C TYR A 140 -1.59 19.23 -6.94
N VAL A 141 -1.14 18.00 -7.25
CA VAL A 141 -0.75 17.01 -6.24
C VAL A 141 0.35 17.54 -5.32
N ARG A 142 1.46 18.02 -5.89
CA ARG A 142 2.57 18.57 -5.10
C ARG A 142 2.14 19.78 -4.27
N ARG A 143 1.37 20.69 -4.87
CA ARG A 143 0.84 21.87 -4.18
C ARG A 143 -0.05 21.47 -2.99
N ASN A 144 -0.92 20.48 -3.17
CA ASN A 144 -1.81 20.00 -2.12
C ASN A 144 -1.05 19.30 -1.01
N LEU A 145 0.00 18.52 -1.34
CA LEU A 145 0.87 17.91 -0.33
C LEU A 145 1.56 18.96 0.52
N ASN A 146 2.20 19.95 -0.10
CA ASN A 146 2.97 20.98 0.60
C ASN A 146 2.12 21.87 1.52
N ASN A 147 0.83 22.04 1.19
CA ASN A 147 -0.12 22.85 1.97
C ASN A 147 -1.09 22.02 2.82
N SER A 148 -0.90 20.70 2.93
CA SER A 148 -1.80 19.82 3.68
C SER A 148 -1.64 19.97 5.19
N ASP A 149 -2.70 19.70 5.94
CA ASP A 149 -2.62 19.58 7.41
C ASP A 149 -1.59 18.54 7.82
N LEU A 150 -1.47 17.43 7.07
CA LEU A 150 -0.46 16.41 7.36
C LEU A 150 0.98 16.95 7.26
N ALA A 151 1.27 17.81 6.29
CA ALA A 151 2.57 18.46 6.18
C ALA A 151 2.84 19.39 7.38
N ARG A 152 1.80 20.01 7.95
CA ARG A 152 1.93 20.78 9.19
C ARG A 152 2.18 19.87 10.38
N ASP A 153 1.36 18.82 10.54
CA ASP A 153 1.44 17.88 11.66
C ASP A 153 2.81 17.19 11.72
N LEU A 154 3.36 16.77 10.57
CA LEU A 154 4.71 16.18 10.50
C LEU A 154 5.81 17.19 10.90
N ARG A 155 5.68 18.46 10.50
CA ARG A 155 6.63 19.51 10.92
C ARG A 155 6.53 19.79 12.41
N GLU A 156 5.33 19.79 12.98
CA GLU A 156 5.11 19.96 14.41
C GLU A 156 5.70 18.77 15.20
N GLU A 157 5.56 17.54 14.71
CA GLU A 157 6.03 16.33 15.38
C GLU A 157 7.56 16.12 15.25
N PHE A 158 8.13 16.35 14.07
CA PHE A 158 9.53 16.01 13.77
C PHE A 158 10.44 17.21 13.50
N GLY A 159 9.90 18.37 13.10
CA GLY A 159 10.66 19.56 12.79
C GLY A 159 11.82 19.31 11.82
N GLU A 160 13.03 19.75 12.21
CA GLU A 160 14.27 19.60 11.45
C GLU A 160 14.75 18.13 11.32
N ARG A 161 14.10 17.17 12.00
CA ARG A 161 14.40 15.75 11.81
C ARG A 161 13.79 15.21 10.52
N LEU A 162 12.92 15.94 9.82
CA LEU A 162 12.44 15.50 8.51
C LEU A 162 13.56 15.63 7.47
N SER A 163 13.88 14.54 6.78
CA SER A 163 14.83 14.62 5.67
C SER A 163 14.13 15.21 4.44
N PRO A 164 14.70 16.24 3.79
CA PRO A 164 14.13 16.80 2.56
C PRO A 164 14.18 15.78 1.43
N ILE A 165 13.14 15.76 0.61
CA ILE A 165 12.97 14.82 -0.50
C ILE A 165 13.42 15.49 -1.80
N ARG A 166 14.33 14.80 -2.49
CA ARG A 166 14.71 15.09 -3.87
C ARG A 166 13.99 14.12 -4.81
N THR A 167 13.16 14.66 -5.70
CA THR A 167 12.37 13.89 -6.67
C THR A 167 12.90 14.11 -8.08
N ASN A 168 13.42 13.05 -8.70
CA ASN A 168 13.87 13.07 -10.09
C ASN A 168 12.67 12.88 -11.04
N LEU A 169 12.46 13.84 -11.95
CA LEU A 169 11.32 13.86 -12.89
C LEU A 169 11.67 13.30 -14.27
N LEU A 170 12.63 12.36 -14.31
CA LEU A 170 12.92 11.54 -15.49
C LEU A 170 11.64 10.88 -15.99
N SER A 171 11.30 11.10 -17.27
CA SER A 171 10.15 10.45 -17.89
C SER A 171 10.42 8.98 -18.20
N LEU A 172 9.36 8.20 -18.45
CA LEU A 172 9.47 6.79 -18.84
C LEU A 172 10.35 6.60 -20.09
N ASP A 173 10.24 7.50 -21.07
CA ASP A 173 11.05 7.48 -22.31
C ASP A 173 12.46 8.09 -22.15
N GLY A 174 12.85 8.47 -20.93
CA GLY A 174 14.21 8.88 -20.58
C GLY A 174 14.53 10.36 -20.81
N LEU A 175 13.54 11.19 -21.10
CA LEU A 175 13.68 12.63 -21.27
C LEU A 175 13.76 13.34 -19.90
N LYS A 176 14.46 14.48 -19.88
CA LYS A 176 14.88 15.17 -18.64
C LYS A 176 14.41 16.61 -18.56
N ASP A 177 13.45 17.01 -19.39
CA ASP A 177 13.04 18.40 -19.56
C ASP A 177 12.60 19.06 -18.24
N TYR A 178 11.98 18.29 -17.35
CA TYR A 178 11.48 18.78 -16.06
C TYR A 178 12.54 18.78 -14.94
N GLY A 179 13.70 18.15 -15.17
CA GLY A 179 14.77 18.10 -14.19
C GLY A 179 14.36 17.41 -12.89
N GLU A 180 14.52 18.10 -11.77
CA GLU A 180 14.29 17.57 -10.44
C GLU A 180 13.65 18.62 -9.52
N VAL A 181 12.97 18.13 -8.50
CA VAL A 181 12.38 18.93 -7.42
C VAL A 181 13.05 18.58 -6.11
N ASP A 182 13.29 19.55 -5.25
CA ASP A 182 13.98 19.36 -3.97
C ASP A 182 13.31 20.17 -2.84
N GLY A 183 13.58 19.77 -1.59
CA GLY A 183 13.13 20.45 -0.38
C GLY A 183 11.70 20.12 0.08
N ASP A 184 11.00 19.21 -0.59
CA ASP A 184 9.68 18.76 -0.16
C ASP A 184 9.81 17.83 1.07
N ILE A 185 8.87 17.90 2.01
CA ILE A 185 8.81 16.97 3.16
C ILE A 185 7.87 15.80 2.92
N LEU A 186 6.92 15.98 2.00
CA LEU A 186 5.98 14.98 1.52
C LEU A 186 6.05 14.98 0.00
N ALA A 187 6.17 13.81 -0.59
CA ALA A 187 6.09 13.63 -2.03
C ALA A 187 5.31 12.36 -2.36
N ILE A 188 4.86 12.20 -3.61
CA ILE A 188 4.45 10.88 -4.12
C ILE A 188 5.68 10.15 -4.71
N PRO A 189 5.73 8.81 -4.65
CA PRO A 189 6.84 8.05 -5.22
C PRO A 189 7.04 8.29 -6.73
N THR A 190 8.28 8.18 -7.20
CA THR A 190 8.58 7.98 -8.62
C THR A 190 8.39 6.51 -8.99
N LEU A 191 8.33 6.22 -10.29
CA LEU A 191 8.34 4.84 -10.79
C LEU A 191 9.57 4.07 -10.33
N ASP A 192 10.74 4.71 -10.31
CA ASP A 192 11.98 4.06 -9.88
C ASP A 192 11.93 3.71 -8.39
N LEU A 193 11.51 4.64 -7.53
CA LEU A 193 11.35 4.38 -6.09
C LEU A 193 10.29 3.30 -5.83
N TYR A 194 9.19 3.32 -6.59
CA TYR A 194 8.16 2.28 -6.51
C TYR A 194 8.72 0.90 -6.86
N ARG A 195 9.47 0.78 -7.95
CA ARG A 195 10.07 -0.49 -8.40
C ARG A 195 11.11 -0.99 -7.42
N GLU A 196 11.94 -0.10 -6.87
CA GLU A 196 12.92 -0.42 -5.83
C GLU A 196 12.23 -0.99 -4.58
N CYS A 197 11.12 -0.38 -4.15
CA CYS A 197 10.44 -0.73 -2.90
C CYS A 197 9.28 -1.71 -3.07
N ARG A 198 9.03 -2.26 -4.28
CA ARG A 198 7.78 -2.97 -4.61
C ARG A 198 7.46 -4.11 -3.65
N GLU A 199 8.48 -4.83 -3.20
CA GLU A 199 8.32 -5.98 -2.29
C GLU A 199 7.81 -5.60 -0.89
N HIS A 200 7.97 -4.34 -0.49
CA HIS A 200 7.56 -3.84 0.82
C HIS A 200 6.26 -3.03 0.77
N ILE A 201 5.79 -2.64 -0.42
CA ILE A 201 4.58 -1.82 -0.59
C ILE A 201 3.34 -2.71 -0.59
N LEU A 202 2.47 -2.48 0.39
CA LEU A 202 1.14 -3.08 0.43
C LEU A 202 0.25 -2.48 -0.68
N ASN A 203 -0.53 -3.34 -1.33
CA ASN A 203 -1.51 -2.94 -2.33
C ASN A 203 -2.55 -1.99 -1.70
N SER A 204 -2.96 -1.01 -2.50
CA SER A 204 -3.97 0.00 -2.17
C SER A 204 -5.33 -0.45 -2.73
N ASP A 205 -6.43 -0.01 -2.14
CA ASP A 205 -7.79 -0.32 -2.61
C ASP A 205 -8.14 0.38 -3.95
N GLY A 206 -7.27 1.25 -4.46
CA GLY A 206 -7.47 1.94 -5.74
C GLY A 206 -6.19 2.51 -6.33
N ARG A 207 -6.32 3.05 -7.55
CA ARG A 207 -5.20 3.65 -8.28
C ARG A 207 -4.66 4.92 -7.61
N TRP A 208 -3.35 5.10 -7.62
CA TRP A 208 -2.67 6.24 -7.01
C TRP A 208 -1.52 6.75 -7.89
N TRP A 209 -1.31 8.06 -7.89
CA TRP A 209 -0.34 8.72 -8.76
C TRP A 209 1.10 8.43 -8.39
N LEU A 210 1.96 8.36 -9.42
CA LEU A 210 3.41 8.49 -9.31
C LEU A 210 3.85 9.87 -9.82
N ALA A 211 5.02 10.34 -9.38
CA ALA A 211 5.61 11.60 -9.86
C ALA A 211 6.22 11.49 -11.26
N THR A 212 6.28 10.28 -11.83
CA THR A 212 6.95 10.02 -13.11
C THR A 212 6.03 10.33 -14.30
N PRO A 213 6.40 11.30 -15.16
CA PRO A 213 5.68 11.56 -16.39
C PRO A 213 5.93 10.44 -17.42
N ASN A 214 4.96 10.15 -18.28
CA ASN A 214 5.13 9.17 -19.35
C ASN A 214 6.10 9.68 -20.44
N SER A 215 6.08 10.99 -20.71
CA SER A 215 6.93 11.71 -21.67
C SER A 215 7.01 13.17 -21.23
N THR A 216 7.85 13.98 -21.88
CA THR A 216 7.94 15.43 -21.66
C THR A 216 7.58 16.22 -22.94
N PRO A 217 7.57 17.58 -22.93
CA PRO A 217 7.21 18.38 -24.09
C PRO A 217 8.13 18.19 -25.30
N SER A 218 9.41 17.84 -25.08
CA SER A 218 10.33 17.50 -26.18
C SER A 218 10.07 16.11 -26.78
N GLY A 219 9.23 15.29 -26.13
CA GLY A 219 8.87 13.95 -26.54
C GLY A 219 7.50 13.89 -27.23
N CYS A 220 6.69 12.92 -26.83
CA CYS A 220 5.39 12.62 -27.42
C CYS A 220 4.23 13.44 -26.81
N SER A 221 4.29 13.75 -25.51
CA SER A 221 3.20 14.43 -24.80
C SER A 221 3.65 14.98 -23.44
N SER A 222 3.00 16.05 -22.99
CA SER A 222 3.06 16.58 -21.61
C SER A 222 1.78 16.31 -20.81
N GLY A 223 0.93 15.40 -21.31
CA GLY A 223 -0.41 15.16 -20.75
C GLY A 223 -0.55 13.84 -19.98
N CYS A 224 0.39 12.90 -20.10
CA CYS A 224 0.25 11.58 -19.50
C CYS A 224 1.23 11.36 -18.34
N VAL A 225 0.73 10.83 -17.22
CA VAL A 225 1.48 10.56 -15.99
C VAL A 225 1.24 9.14 -15.50
N HIS A 226 2.25 8.54 -14.87
CA HIS A 226 2.15 7.18 -14.36
C HIS A 226 1.33 7.09 -13.08
N TYR A 227 0.65 5.97 -12.93
CA TYR A 227 -0.04 5.57 -11.71
C TYR A 227 0.20 4.09 -11.43
N VAL A 228 -0.06 3.69 -10.19
CA VAL A 228 -0.12 2.30 -9.77
C VAL A 228 -1.57 1.94 -9.50
N ASP A 229 -2.07 0.84 -10.04
CA ASP A 229 -3.44 0.38 -9.83
C ASP A 229 -3.63 -0.37 -8.50
N ALA A 230 -4.81 -0.96 -8.28
CA ALA A 230 -5.10 -1.72 -7.05
C ALA A 230 -4.37 -3.08 -6.99
N GLY A 231 -4.00 -3.66 -8.14
CA GLY A 231 -3.20 -4.87 -8.24
C GLY A 231 -1.70 -4.62 -7.99
N GLY A 232 -1.27 -3.36 -8.13
CA GLY A 232 0.13 -2.96 -8.08
C GLY A 232 0.77 -2.88 -9.47
N ASP A 233 -0.02 -2.95 -10.53
CA ASP A 233 0.45 -2.78 -11.90
C ASP A 233 0.65 -1.29 -12.20
N VAL A 234 1.67 -0.99 -13.01
CA VAL A 234 1.98 0.38 -13.43
C VAL A 234 1.40 0.61 -14.82
N ASP A 235 0.66 1.70 -14.95
CA ASP A 235 0.12 2.18 -16.22
C ASP A 235 0.23 3.72 -16.25
N TYR A 236 -0.32 4.38 -17.26
CA TYR A 236 -0.40 5.83 -17.35
C TYR A 236 -1.81 6.31 -17.69
N ASP A 237 -2.13 7.53 -17.29
CA ASP A 237 -3.38 8.19 -17.64
C ASP A 237 -3.14 9.69 -17.86
N TRP A 238 -4.16 10.39 -18.36
CA TRP A 238 -4.13 11.83 -18.53
C TRP A 238 -4.03 12.56 -17.19
N CYS A 239 -3.32 13.69 -17.16
CA CYS A 239 -3.06 14.47 -15.96
C CYS A 239 -4.32 15.15 -15.37
N ASP A 240 -5.39 15.25 -16.16
CA ASP A 240 -6.72 15.73 -15.75
C ASP A 240 -7.64 14.59 -15.26
N ALA A 241 -7.18 13.33 -15.30
CA ALA A 241 -7.91 12.23 -14.70
C ALA A 241 -7.77 12.27 -13.17
N PHE A 242 -8.66 11.57 -12.44
CA PHE A 242 -8.58 11.53 -10.97
C PHE A 242 -7.84 10.29 -10.47
N GLY A 243 -6.89 10.48 -9.56
CA GLY A 243 -6.13 9.41 -8.90
C GLY A 243 -5.92 9.73 -7.42
N ALA A 244 -5.70 8.69 -6.61
CA ALA A 244 -5.41 8.88 -5.19
C ALA A 244 -4.01 9.48 -4.98
N VAL A 245 -3.88 10.35 -3.99
CA VAL A 245 -2.59 10.93 -3.58
C VAL A 245 -2.06 10.15 -2.39
N ARG A 246 -1.04 9.32 -2.64
CA ARG A 246 -0.42 8.45 -1.65
C ARG A 246 1.01 8.93 -1.35
N PRO A 247 1.20 9.78 -0.33
CA PRO A 247 2.49 10.39 -0.09
C PRO A 247 3.43 9.49 0.71
N PHE A 248 4.72 9.82 0.65
CA PHE A 248 5.75 9.33 1.56
C PHE A 248 6.53 10.49 2.18
N PHE A 249 7.16 10.23 3.32
CA PHE A 249 8.18 11.09 3.94
C PHE A 249 9.38 10.27 4.41
N ILE A 250 10.45 10.95 4.84
CA ILE A 250 11.69 10.32 5.27
C ILE A 250 12.08 10.82 6.65
N LEU A 251 12.46 9.89 7.54
CA LEU A 251 13.15 10.20 8.80
C LEU A 251 14.57 9.64 8.76
N PRO A 252 15.58 10.40 9.21
CA PRO A 252 16.95 9.91 9.33
C PRO A 252 17.00 8.75 10.32
N SER A 253 17.90 7.81 10.03
CA SER A 253 18.20 6.63 10.85
C SER A 253 18.77 6.98 12.22
#